data_AF-A0A354FCR3-F1
#
_entry.id   AF-A0A354FCR3-F1
#
_cell.length_a   1.000
_cell.length_b   1.000
_cell.length_c   1.000
_cell.angle_alpha   90.00
_cell.angle_beta   90.00
_cell.angle_gamma   90.00
#
_symmetry.space_group_name_H-M   'P 1'
#
loop_
_entity.id
_entity.type
_entity.pdbx_description
1 polymer ?
#
loop_
_entity_poly.entity_id
_entity_poly.type
_entity_poly.pdbx_seq_one_letter_code
_entity_poly.pdbx_strand_id
1 'polypeptide(L)'
;WEEYCMACGECVLDKTGGICPIARCSKSLLNGPCGGSQEGKCEVDKSVDCAWHLIYDRLKALGQLDKMAEYIPAKNWHRNEGPRKLVKEDLTLEQ
;
A
#
# COMPACT_ATOMS: atom_id res chain seq x y z
N TRP A 1 -15.07 7.43 2.04
CA TRP A 1 -14.09 6.89 2.99
C TRP A 1 -13.09 6.11 2.17
N GLU A 2 -11.79 6.31 2.38
CA GLU A 2 -10.72 5.62 1.64
C GLU A 2 -9.81 4.89 2.61
N GLU A 3 -9.41 3.67 2.27
CA GLU A 3 -8.43 2.90 3.03
C GLU A 3 -7.01 3.29 2.59
N TYR A 4 -6.14 3.59 3.55
CA TYR A 4 -4.75 4.02 3.28
C TYR A 4 -3.71 2.97 3.69
N CYS A 5 -4.07 2.02 4.55
CA CYS A 5 -3.16 1.00 5.05
C CYS A 5 -3.93 -0.28 5.39
N MET A 6 -3.48 -1.41 4.83
CA MET A 6 -3.97 -2.76 5.19
C MET A 6 -3.40 -3.21 6.56
N ALA A 7 -2.41 -2.46 7.06
CA ALA A 7 -1.73 -2.70 8.32
C ALA A 7 -1.10 -4.10 8.44
N CYS A 8 -0.70 -4.69 7.31
CA CYS A 8 -0.23 -6.07 7.15
C CYS A 8 1.14 -6.42 7.79
N GLY A 9 1.59 -5.69 8.81
CA GLY A 9 2.74 -6.05 9.67
C GLY A 9 4.14 -5.82 9.08
N GLU A 10 4.24 -5.51 7.79
CA GLU A 10 5.50 -5.23 7.10
C GLU A 10 5.29 -4.01 6.20
N CYS A 11 5.89 -2.87 6.57
CA CYS A 11 5.67 -1.59 5.89
C CYS A 11 6.59 -1.46 4.66
N VAL A 12 6.08 -0.86 3.59
CA VAL A 12 6.84 -0.56 2.36
C VAL A 12 6.68 0.90 1.91
N LEU A 13 6.13 1.75 2.78
CA LEU A 13 5.82 3.14 2.45
C LEU A 13 7.08 3.98 2.17
N ASP A 14 8.20 3.64 2.78
CA ASP A 14 9.50 4.26 2.53
C ASP A 14 9.98 4.05 1.08
N LYS A 15 9.62 2.90 0.49
CA LYS A 15 9.95 2.50 -0.89
C LYS A 15 8.96 3.06 -1.90
N THR A 16 7.70 3.26 -1.51
CA THR A 16 6.61 3.65 -2.42
C THR A 16 6.16 5.11 -2.26
N GLY A 17 7.01 5.97 -1.70
CA GLY A 17 6.69 7.40 -1.55
C GLY A 17 5.46 7.65 -0.66
N GLY A 18 5.26 6.85 0.38
CA GLY A 18 4.17 7.04 1.33
C GLY A 18 2.78 6.57 0.85
N ILE A 19 2.71 5.84 -0.26
CA ILE A 19 1.44 5.27 -0.78
C ILE A 19 1.48 3.76 -0.62
N CYS A 20 0.54 3.18 0.14
CA CYS A 20 0.50 1.73 0.34
C CYS A 20 0.04 1.03 -0.95
N PRO A 21 0.91 0.26 -1.64
CA PRO A 21 0.52 -0.39 -2.89
C PRO A 21 -0.46 -1.54 -2.64
N ILE A 22 -0.50 -2.08 -1.43
CA ILE A 22 -1.39 -3.19 -1.05
C ILE A 22 -2.82 -2.68 -0.80
N ALA A 23 -2.97 -1.56 -0.10
CA ALA A 23 -4.28 -0.98 0.22
C ALA A 23 -4.86 -0.14 -0.94
N ARG A 24 -4.00 0.59 -1.66
CA ARG A 24 -4.46 1.51 -2.72
C ARG A 24 -4.62 0.84 -4.08
N CYS A 25 -4.00 -0.31 -4.33
CA CYS A 25 -4.19 -1.06 -5.57
C CYS A 25 -5.41 -1.98 -5.44
N SER A 26 -6.34 -1.94 -6.39
CA SER A 26 -7.50 -2.84 -6.44
C SER A 26 -7.13 -4.33 -6.49
N LYS A 27 -5.88 -4.66 -6.86
CA LYS A 27 -5.33 -6.02 -6.90
C LYS A 27 -4.29 -6.29 -5.81
N SER A 28 -4.07 -5.34 -4.90
CA SER A 28 -3.09 -5.43 -3.81
C SER A 28 -1.66 -5.82 -4.25
N LEU A 29 -1.24 -5.37 -5.44
CA LEU A 29 0.07 -5.72 -6.02
C LEU A 29 1.22 -5.00 -5.31
N LEU A 30 2.21 -5.76 -4.84
CA LEU A 30 3.38 -5.25 -4.12
C LEU A 30 4.54 -4.80 -5.02
N ASN A 31 4.70 -5.41 -6.20
CA ASN A 31 5.91 -5.31 -7.03
C ASN A 31 5.61 -4.71 -8.41
N GLY A 32 4.91 -3.58 -8.45
CA GLY A 32 4.64 -2.84 -9.68
C GLY A 32 3.22 -2.96 -10.22
N PRO A 33 2.92 -2.22 -11.31
CA PRO A 33 1.61 -2.17 -11.93
C PRO A 33 1.25 -3.50 -12.62
N CYS A 34 -0.06 -3.78 -12.75
CA CYS A 34 -0.59 -4.98 -13.40
C CYS A 34 -0.49 -5.00 -14.94
N GLY A 35 0.05 -3.95 -15.57
CA GLY A 35 0.07 -3.78 -17.02
C GLY A 35 -1.25 -3.28 -17.64
N GLY A 36 -2.39 -3.45 -16.98
CA GLY A 36 -3.69 -2.93 -17.46
C GLY A 36 -3.96 -1.45 -17.13
N SER A 37 -3.10 -0.81 -16.34
CA SER A 37 -3.25 0.62 -16.04
C SER A 37 -3.00 1.46 -17.28
N GLN A 38 -3.91 2.39 -17.58
CA GLN A 38 -3.83 3.29 -18.73
C GLN A 38 -4.13 4.72 -18.28
N GLU A 39 -3.37 5.69 -18.78
CA GLU A 39 -3.53 7.13 -18.47
C GLU A 39 -3.65 7.44 -16.97
N GLY A 40 -2.91 6.69 -16.15
CA GLY A 40 -2.91 6.84 -14.69
C GLY A 40 -4.12 6.25 -13.97
N LYS A 41 -5.04 5.59 -14.68
CA LYS A 41 -6.24 4.95 -14.13
C LYS A 41 -6.09 3.45 -13.98
N CYS A 42 -6.87 2.87 -13.06
CA CYS A 42 -6.95 1.44 -12.82
C CYS A 42 -7.70 0.73 -13.96
N GLU A 43 -7.35 -0.53 -14.24
CA GLU A 43 -8.07 -1.34 -15.24
C GLU A 43 -9.47 -1.77 -14.78
N VAL A 44 -9.70 -1.85 -13.45
CA VAL A 44 -10.96 -2.29 -12.88
C VAL A 44 -12.04 -1.23 -13.07
N ASP A 45 -11.67 0.04 -12.95
CA ASP A 45 -12.56 1.18 -13.10
C ASP A 45 -11.75 2.44 -13.46
N LYS A 46 -12.17 3.17 -14.49
CA LYS A 46 -11.52 4.40 -14.97
C LYS A 46 -11.64 5.57 -13.98
N SER A 47 -12.57 5.52 -13.05
CA SER A 47 -12.70 6.50 -11.97
C SER A 47 -11.66 6.33 -10.87
N VAL A 48 -11.03 5.14 -10.78
CA VAL A 48 -10.05 4.80 -9.76
C VAL A 48 -8.64 5.11 -10.25
N ASP A 49 -7.89 5.90 -9.48
CA ASP A 49 -6.49 6.16 -9.77
C ASP A 49 -5.63 4.91 -9.54
N CYS A 50 -4.69 4.65 -10.45
CA CYS A 50 -3.75 3.56 -10.30
C CYS A 50 -2.74 3.87 -9.20
N ALA A 51 -2.70 3.06 -8.15
CA ALA A 51 -1.76 3.23 -7.05
C ALA A 51 -0.29 3.34 -7.51
N TRP A 52 0.12 2.54 -8.49
CA TRP A 52 1.48 2.54 -9.01
C TRP A 52 1.81 3.76 -9.86
N HIS A 53 0.81 4.37 -10.51
CA HIS A 53 0.99 5.66 -11.17
C HIS A 53 1.19 6.77 -10.15
N LEU A 54 0.36 6.80 -9.10
CA LEU A 54 0.51 7.76 -8.00
C LEU A 54 1.86 7.62 -7.28
N ILE A 55 2.33 6.39 -7.07
CA ILE A 55 3.66 6.10 -6.52
C ILE A 55 4.76 6.67 -7.42
N TYR A 56 4.69 6.39 -8.72
CA TYR A 56 5.65 6.91 -9.70
C TYR A 56 5.70 8.44 -9.71
N ASP A 57 4.55 9.10 -9.81
CA ASP A 57 4.48 10.57 -9.87
C ASP A 57 5.04 11.20 -8.60
N ARG A 58 4.74 10.62 -7.43
CA ARG A 58 5.26 11.11 -6.16
C ARG A 58 6.76 10.88 -6.03
N LEU A 59 7.27 9.70 -6.37
CA LEU A 59 8.71 9.43 -6.35
C LEU A 59 9.47 10.30 -7.35
N LYS A 60 8.90 10.54 -8.53
CA LYS A 60 9.43 11.49 -9.53
C LYS A 60 9.51 12.91 -8.97
N ALA A 61 8.45 13.39 -8.32
CA ALA A 61 8.44 14.71 -7.69
C ALA A 61 9.47 14.84 -6.55
N LEU A 62 9.77 13.73 -5.85
CA LEU A 62 10.79 13.68 -4.80
C LEU A 62 12.22 13.44 -5.33
N GLY A 63 12.39 13.17 -6.63
CA GLY A 63 13.68 12.79 -7.21
C GLY A 63 14.20 11.42 -6.73
N GLN A 64 13.30 10.52 -6.31
CA GLN A 64 13.61 9.20 -5.72
C GLN A 64 13.15 8.03 -6.60
N LEU A 65 13.24 8.16 -7.93
CA LEU A 65 12.82 7.10 -8.86
C LEU A 65 13.70 5.84 -8.78
N ASP A 66 14.93 5.98 -8.31
CA ASP A 66 15.88 4.90 -8.03
C ASP A 66 15.29 3.83 -7.09
N LYS A 67 14.45 4.24 -6.12
CA LYS A 67 13.76 3.31 -5.22
C LYS A 67 12.89 2.28 -5.94
N MET A 68 12.34 2.61 -7.12
CA MET A 68 11.52 1.67 -7.89
C MET A 68 12.35 0.55 -8.52
N ALA A 69 13.66 0.73 -8.66
CA ALA A 69 14.58 -0.30 -9.15
C ALA A 69 15.12 -1.20 -8.02
N GLU A 70 14.86 -0.85 -6.76
CA GLU A 70 15.27 -1.69 -5.63
C GLU A 70 14.53 -3.03 -5.64
N TYR A 71 15.26 -4.09 -5.32
CA TYR A 71 14.67 -5.39 -5.08
C TYR A 71 13.82 -5.36 -3.79
N ILE A 72 12.55 -5.70 -3.92
CA ILE A 72 11.63 -5.89 -2.78
C ILE A 72 11.42 -7.40 -2.60
N PRO A 73 11.83 -7.99 -1.46
CA PRO A 73 11.62 -9.40 -1.20
C PRO A 73 10.14 -9.74 -1.09
N ALA A 74 9.81 -11.03 -1.24
CA ALA A 74 8.45 -11.50 -0.98
C ALA A 74 8.07 -11.23 0.48
N LYS A 75 6.93 -10.56 0.68
CA LYS A 75 6.41 -10.21 1.99
C LYS A 75 6.05 -11.46 2.81
N ASN A 76 6.33 -11.43 4.11
CA ASN A 76 5.89 -12.50 5.01
C ASN A 76 4.43 -12.29 5.47
N TRP A 77 3.50 -12.98 4.82
CA TRP A 77 2.07 -12.86 5.08
C TRP A 77 1.58 -13.50 6.38
N HIS A 78 2.38 -14.33 7.07
CA HIS A 78 2.02 -14.84 8.40
C HIS A 78 1.83 -13.72 9.42
N ARG A 79 2.46 -12.56 9.22
CA ARG A 79 2.25 -11.39 10.10
C ARG A 79 0.88 -10.73 9.92
N ASN A 80 0.10 -11.16 8.93
CA ASN A 80 -1.26 -10.68 8.67
C ASN A 80 -2.33 -11.57 9.33
N GLU A 81 -1.97 -12.29 10.39
CA GLU A 81 -2.87 -13.20 11.10
C GLU A 81 -3.97 -12.45 11.88
N GLY A 82 -5.21 -12.63 11.40
CA GLY A 82 -6.44 -12.48 12.18
C GLY A 82 -6.95 -11.06 12.47
N PRO A 83 -8.21 -10.94 12.91
CA PRO A 83 -8.76 -9.68 13.39
C PRO A 83 -7.94 -9.19 14.59
N ARG A 84 -7.28 -8.04 14.43
CA ARG A 84 -6.46 -7.48 15.52
C ARG A 84 -7.37 -6.98 16.63
N LYS A 85 -7.12 -7.46 17.86
CA LYS A 85 -7.77 -6.92 19.05
C LYS A 85 -6.85 -5.87 19.67
N LEU A 86 -7.24 -4.60 19.57
CA LEU A 86 -6.67 -3.54 20.39
C LEU A 86 -7.40 -3.56 21.74
N VAL A 87 -6.72 -3.98 22.80
CA VAL A 87 -7.22 -3.85 24.18
C VAL A 87 -6.58 -2.61 24.79
N LYS A 88 -7.40 -1.68 25.27
CA LYS A 88 -6.93 -0.55 26.09
C LYS A 88 -7.29 -0.85 27.54
N GLU A 89 -6.31 -1.26 28.32
CA GLU A 89 -6.46 -1.63 29.74
C GLU A 89 -7.01 -0.46 30.57
N ASP A 90 -6.65 0.78 30.22
CA ASP A 90 -7.15 1.99 30.91
C ASP A 90 -8.63 2.34 30.63
N LEU A 91 -9.29 1.60 29.73
CA LEU A 91 -10.70 1.83 29.33
C LEU A 91 -11.60 0.61 29.63
N THR A 92 -11.06 -0.45 30.24
CA THR A 92 -11.87 -1.57 30.70
C THR A 92 -12.57 -1.19 32.00
N LEU A 93 -13.89 -1.38 32.06
CA LEU A 93 -14.77 -1.01 33.17
C LEU A 93 -14.58 -1.87 34.45
N GLU A 94 -13.37 -2.36 34.70
CA GLU A 94 -13.02 -3.15 35.87
C GLU A 94 -12.27 -2.29 36.91
N GLN A 95 -12.95 -1.25 37.40
CA GLN A 95 -12.65 -0.60 38.68
C GLN A 95 -13.78 -0.87 39.67
#